data_AF-A0A7Z0N9P5-F1
#
_entry.id   AF-A0A7Z0N9P5-F1
#
_cell.length_a   1.000
_cell.length_b   1.000
_cell.length_c   1.000
_cell.angle_alpha   90.00
_cell.angle_beta   90.00
_cell.angle_gamma   90.00
#
_symmetry.space_group_name_H-M   'P 1'
#
loop_
_entity.id
_entity.type
_entity.pdbx_description
1 polymer ?
#
loop_
_entity_poly.entity_id
_entity_poly.type
_entity_poly.pdbx_seq_one_letter_code
_entity_poly.pdbx_strand_id
1 'polypeptide(L)' 'MNITQKQTLAMALPIVLIAAMAWAGNADHAEAEREHLRYCERVVQFEAQAARGIPIEQRQGHRDHKGIAAEHCPGMRPAP' A
#
# COMPACT_ATOMS: atom_id res chain seq x y z
N MET A 1 17.12 -10.32 -43.37
CA MET A 1 16.91 -10.53 -41.91
C MET A 1 17.06 -12.01 -41.63
N ASN A 2 18.20 -12.43 -41.09
CA ASN A 2 18.65 -13.83 -41.06
C ASN A 2 17.90 -14.63 -39.99
N ILE A 3 17.77 -15.95 -40.20
CA ILE A 3 17.05 -16.88 -39.29
C ILE A 3 17.59 -16.79 -37.86
N THR A 4 18.91 -16.65 -37.70
CA THR A 4 19.60 -16.48 -36.41
C THR A 4 19.19 -15.19 -35.67
N GLN A 5 18.90 -14.11 -36.42
CA GLN A 5 18.46 -12.82 -35.86
C GLN A 5 16.99 -12.84 -35.45
N LYS A 6 16.15 -13.64 -36.13
CA LYS A 6 14.76 -13.88 -35.71
C LYS A 6 14.69 -14.71 -34.43
N GLN A 7 15.58 -15.70 -34.27
CA GLN A 7 15.65 -16.54 -33.06
C GLN A 7 16.11 -15.77 -31.82
N THR A 8 17.08 -14.85 -31.95
CA THR A 8 17.52 -14.01 -30.83
C THR A 8 16.47 -12.98 -30.40
N LEU A 9 15.75 -12.36 -31.35
CA LEU A 9 14.62 -11.47 -31.02
C LEU A 9 13.45 -12.23 -30.38
N ALA A 10 13.15 -13.44 -30.84
CA ALA A 10 12.06 -14.26 -30.30
C ALA A 10 12.30 -14.70 -28.85
N MET A 11 13.57 -14.92 -28.44
CA MET A 11 13.91 -15.23 -27.05
C MET A 11 14.04 -13.99 -26.15
N ALA A 12 14.41 -12.83 -26.70
CA ALA A 12 14.58 -11.62 -25.90
C ALA A 12 13.23 -11.06 -25.38
N LEU A 13 12.17 -11.14 -26.19
CA LEU A 13 10.85 -10.62 -25.84
C LEU A 13 10.24 -11.21 -24.56
N PRO A 14 10.17 -12.55 -24.37
CA PRO A 14 9.62 -13.12 -23.13
C PRO A 14 10.45 -12.77 -21.90
N ILE A 15 11.78 -12.66 -22.02
CA ILE A 15 12.66 -12.30 -20.89
C ILE A 15 12.35 -10.88 -20.41
N VAL A 16 12.16 -9.93 -21.34
CA VAL A 16 11.79 -8.55 -21.00
C VAL A 16 10.42 -8.48 -20.32
N LEU A 17 9.44 -9.25 -20.81
CA LEU A 17 8.10 -9.31 -20.20
C LEU A 17 8.14 -9.86 -18.77
N ILE A 18 8.89 -10.94 -18.54
CA ILE A 18 9.05 -11.53 -17.20
C ILE A 18 9.74 -10.54 -16.26
N ALA A 19 10.80 -9.87 -16.72
CA ALA A 19 11.49 -8.85 -15.93
C ALA A 19 10.57 -7.67 -15.58
N ALA A 20 9.75 -7.21 -16.52
CA ALA A 20 8.79 -6.13 -16.30
C ALA A 20 7.71 -6.52 -15.27
N MET A 21 7.16 -7.74 -15.36
CA MET A 21 6.18 -8.23 -14.40
C MET A 21 6.77 -8.39 -12.99
N ALA A 22 8.00 -8.91 -12.89
CA ALA A 22 8.69 -9.03 -11.59
C ALA A 22 8.94 -7.66 -10.95
N TRP A 23 9.29 -6.65 -11.76
CA TRP A 23 9.50 -5.30 -11.28
C TRP A 23 8.17 -4.64 -10.83
N ALA A 24 7.11 -4.80 -11.62
CA ALA A 24 5.77 -4.32 -11.27
C ALA A 24 5.26 -4.95 -9.96
N GLY A 25 5.38 -6.28 -9.79
CA GLY A 25 4.95 -6.95 -8.56
C GLY A 25 5.68 -6.46 -7.30
N ASN A 26 6.99 -6.21 -7.39
CA ASN A 26 7.74 -5.62 -6.28
C ASN A 26 7.30 -4.18 -5.95
N ALA A 27 6.98 -3.39 -6.97
CA ALA A 27 6.43 -2.05 -6.78
C ALA A 27 5.05 -2.10 -6.09
N ASP A 28 4.18 -3.02 -6.52
CA ASP A 28 2.85 -3.21 -5.94
C ASP A 28 2.91 -3.63 -4.46
N HIS A 29 3.86 -4.50 -4.09
CA HIS A 29 4.06 -4.88 -2.68
C HIS A 29 4.45 -3.68 -1.80
N ALA A 30 5.36 -2.83 -2.28
CA ALA A 30 5.76 -1.62 -1.56
C ALA A 30 4.62 -0.58 -1.48
N GLU A 31 3.80 -0.48 -2.53
CA GLU A 31 2.61 0.37 -2.55
C GLU A 31 1.58 -0.10 -1.52
N ALA A 32 1.30 -1.41 -1.47
CA ALA A 32 0.36 -2.02 -0.53
C ALA A 32 0.77 -1.80 0.92
N GLU A 33 2.05 -1.95 1.25
CA GLU A 33 2.56 -1.69 2.61
C GLU A 33 2.40 -0.21 2.99
N ARG A 34 2.67 0.72 2.06
CA ARG A 34 2.46 2.15 2.28
C ARG A 34 1.00 2.51 2.43
N GLU A 35 0.11 1.88 1.68
CA GLU A 35 -1.33 2.08 1.80
C GLU A 35 -1.83 1.59 3.17
N HIS A 36 -1.33 0.44 3.63
CA HIS A 36 -1.63 -0.10 4.95
C HIS A 36 -1.21 0.86 6.07
N LEU A 37 0.02 1.36 6.02
CA LEU A 37 0.52 2.35 6.98
C LEU A 37 -0.32 3.64 6.95
N ARG A 38 -0.69 4.12 5.76
CA ARG A 38 -1.57 5.30 5.59
C ARG A 38 -2.97 5.07 6.17
N TYR A 39 -3.51 3.86 6.10
CA TYR A 39 -4.77 3.52 6.78
C TYR A 39 -4.59 3.65 8.30
N CYS A 40 -3.57 3.01 8.85
CA CYS A 40 -3.32 3.01 10.29
C CYS A 40 -3.07 4.42 10.83
N GLU A 41 -2.26 5.24 10.15
CA GLU A 41 -1.99 6.62 10.55
C GLU A 41 -3.27 7.48 10.58
N ARG A 42 -4.14 7.32 9.58
CA ARG A 42 -5.42 8.04 9.52
C ARG A 42 -6.38 7.61 10.62
N VAL A 43 -6.36 6.34 11.02
CA VAL A 43 -7.14 5.86 12.18
C VAL A 43 -6.62 6.48 13.47
N VAL A 44 -5.31 6.46 13.69
CA VAL A 44 -4.70 7.10 14.88
C VAL A 44 -5.04 8.58 14.94
N GLN A 45 -4.98 9.30 13.82
CA GLN A 45 -5.35 10.70 13.75
C GLN A 45 -6.80 10.94 14.19
N PHE A 46 -7.73 10.11 13.70
CA PHE A 46 -9.14 10.21 14.03
C PHE A 46 -9.38 9.97 15.53
N GLU A 47 -8.78 8.91 16.08
CA GLU A 47 -8.90 8.55 17.50
C GLU A 47 -8.22 9.57 18.43
N ALA A 48 -7.08 10.12 18.03
CA ALA A 48 -6.43 11.20 18.79
C ALA A 48 -7.30 12.47 18.85
N GLN A 49 -8.02 12.78 17.77
CA GLN A 49 -8.97 13.90 17.78
C GLN A 49 -10.21 13.59 18.62
N ALA A 50 -10.66 12.32 18.63
CA ALA A 50 -11.72 11.87 19.51
C ALA A 50 -11.35 12.02 20.99
N ALA A 51 -10.12 11.62 21.37
CA ALA A 51 -9.60 11.76 22.73
C ALA A 51 -9.51 13.23 23.16
N ARG A 52 -9.23 14.13 22.23
CA ARG A 52 -9.26 15.60 22.44
C ARG A 52 -10.68 16.20 22.47
N GLY A 53 -11.74 15.40 22.34
CA GLY A 53 -13.12 15.87 22.39
C GLY A 53 -13.58 16.62 21.14
N ILE A 54 -12.86 16.53 20.01
CA ILE A 54 -13.27 17.16 18.76
C ILE A 54 -14.58 16.49 18.27
N PRO A 55 -15.62 17.27 17.89
CA PRO A 55 -16.86 16.72 17.34
C PRO A 55 -16.58 15.87 16.11
N ILE A 56 -17.33 14.79 15.93
CA ILE A 56 -17.09 13.82 14.84
C ILE A 56 -17.11 14.47 13.44
N GLU A 57 -17.86 15.55 13.26
CA GLU A 57 -18.02 16.22 11.96
C GLU A 57 -16.82 17.10 11.59
N GLN A 58 -15.95 17.34 12.57
CA GLN A 58 -14.72 18.11 12.43
C GLN A 58 -13.48 17.22 12.50
N ARG A 59 -13.66 15.91 12.72
CA ARG A 59 -12.52 14.98 12.80
C ARG A 59 -11.96 14.69 11.43
N GLN A 60 -10.64 14.70 11.35
CA GLN A 60 -9.89 14.28 10.18
C GLN A 60 -9.37 12.85 10.35
N GLY A 61 -8.97 12.25 9.23
CA GLY A 61 -8.46 10.88 9.19
C GLY A 61 -9.54 9.89 8.77
N HIS A 62 -9.40 8.65 9.19
CA HIS A 62 -10.29 7.55 8.83
C HIS A 62 -10.85 6.93 10.09
N ARG A 63 -12.18 6.88 10.20
CA ARG A 63 -12.81 6.17 11.31
C ARG A 63 -12.69 4.67 11.07
N ASP A 64 -12.24 3.93 12.07
CA ASP A 64 -12.23 2.47 11.98
C ASP A 64 -13.64 1.89 12.17
N HIS A 65 -14.45 1.97 11.11
CA HIS A 65 -15.82 1.46 11.13
C HIS A 65 -15.91 -0.05 11.32
N LYS A 66 -14.86 -0.79 10.96
CA LYS A 66 -14.82 -2.25 11.02
C LYS A 66 -14.22 -2.77 12.32
N GLY A 67 -13.56 -1.92 13.12
CA GLY A 67 -12.93 -2.31 14.37
C GLY A 67 -11.68 -3.19 14.18
N ILE A 68 -11.10 -3.19 12.99
CA ILE A 68 -9.99 -4.09 12.63
C ILE A 68 -8.62 -3.42 12.79
N ALA A 69 -8.56 -2.12 13.07
CA ALA A 69 -7.32 -1.41 13.23
C ALA A 69 -6.49 -1.94 14.40
N ALA A 70 -7.13 -2.43 15.47
CA ALA A 70 -6.41 -3.03 16.60
C ALA A 70 -5.62 -4.30 16.21
N GLU A 71 -6.12 -5.06 15.24
CA GLU A 71 -5.49 -6.29 14.75
C GLU A 71 -4.45 -6.00 13.67
N HIS A 72 -4.71 -4.99 12.84
CA HIS A 72 -3.92 -4.68 11.65
C HIS A 72 -2.88 -3.57 11.84
N CYS A 73 -3.01 -2.75 12.88
CA CYS A 73 -2.13 -1.60 13.14
C CYS A 73 -1.38 -1.79 14.48
N PRO A 74 -0.43 -2.75 14.56
CA PRO A 74 0.27 -3.05 15.79
C PRO A 74 1.08 -1.84 16.29
N GLY A 75 0.92 -1.51 17.58
CA GLY A 75 1.71 -0.47 18.26
C GLY A 75 1.27 0.98 18.03
N MET A 76 0.30 1.22 17.15
CA MET A 76 -0.25 2.55 16.92
C MET A 76 -1.31 2.88 17.97
N ARG A 77 -0.97 3.74 18.94
CA ARG A 77 -1.92 4.31 19.91
C ARG A 77 -2.14 5.79 19.63
N PRO A 78 -3.36 6.33 19.83
CA PRO A 78 -3.58 7.77 19.80
C PRO A 78 -2.64 8.45 20.80
N ALA A 79 -2.03 9.57 20.39
CA ALA A 79 -1.21 10.39 21.27
C ALA A 79 -2.07 10.84 22.47
N PRO A 80 -1.51 10.83 23.70
CA PRO A 80 -2.23 11.22 24.91
C PRO A 80 -2.73 12.66 24.87
#